data_AF-A0AAW2DC94-F1
#
_entry.id   AF-A0AAW2DC94-F1
#
_cell.length_a   1.000
_cell.length_b   1.000
_cell.length_c   1.000
_cell.angle_alpha   90.00
_cell.angle_beta   90.00
_cell.angle_gamma   90.00
#
_symmetry.space_group_name_H-M   'P 1'
#
loop_
_entity.id
_entity.type
_entity.pdbx_description
1 polymer ?
#
loop_
_entity_poly.entity_id
_entity_poly.type
_entity_poly.pdbx_seq_one_letter_code
_entity_poly.pdbx_strand_id
1 'polypeptide(L)'
;MLSSDSWKRVEVGTSSRPDFEYSVNFVSGHLHWMIDRKEKGGGQEENFNEMILSFDVNCEKFREPPSHLDDFNKGDCHAKGLTSLKGKLALIQLRLQPSNSFCCFRWVIKEYGVLESWNKISVVPIDDSTHFICLNNYGLLLIHKRPPAGHHQW
;
A
#
# COMPACT_ATOMS: atom_id res chain seq x y z
N MET A 1 -14.43 -25.17 -2.18
CA MET A 1 -14.21 -25.27 -3.64
C MET A 1 -15.42 -24.61 -4.32
N LEU A 2 -15.18 -23.56 -5.12
CA LEU A 2 -16.16 -22.64 -5.73
C LEU A 2 -17.13 -23.35 -6.70
N SER A 3 -18.07 -24.15 -6.17
CA SER A 3 -19.09 -24.87 -6.96
C SER A 3 -20.52 -24.64 -6.47
N SER A 4 -20.69 -23.94 -5.34
CA SER A 4 -21.99 -23.43 -4.94
C SER A 4 -22.15 -22.03 -5.52
N ASP A 5 -23.14 -21.83 -6.38
CA ASP A 5 -23.55 -20.51 -6.89
C ASP A 5 -24.22 -19.69 -5.77
N SER A 6 -23.54 -19.56 -4.63
CA SER A 6 -24.04 -19.00 -3.39
C SER A 6 -23.00 -18.07 -2.76
N TRP A 7 -23.50 -16.95 -2.25
CA TRP A 7 -22.70 -15.95 -1.56
C TRP A 7 -22.77 -16.19 -0.05
N LYS A 8 -21.61 -16.11 0.61
CA LYS A 8 -21.49 -16.15 2.08
C LYS A 8 -20.91 -14.83 2.58
N ARG A 9 -21.46 -14.32 3.68
CA ARG A 9 -20.88 -13.18 4.41
C ARG A 9 -19.78 -13.68 5.35
N VAL A 10 -18.63 -13.00 5.35
CA VAL A 10 -17.57 -13.18 6.34
C VAL A 10 -17.40 -11.87 7.10
N GLU A 11 -17.35 -11.94 8.42
CA GLU A 11 -17.21 -10.76 9.27
C GLU A 11 -15.75 -10.36 9.41
N VAL A 12 -15.46 -9.06 9.28
CA VAL A 12 -14.11 -8.48 9.41
C VAL A 12 -13.65 -8.45 10.88
N GLY A 13 -14.57 -8.60 11.84
CA GLY A 13 -14.27 -8.68 13.27
C GLY A 13 -13.82 -7.36 13.91
N THR A 14 -13.87 -6.24 13.18
CA THR A 14 -13.47 -4.91 13.67
C THR A 14 -14.68 -4.00 13.85
N SER A 15 -14.68 -3.16 14.90
CA SER A 15 -15.73 -2.15 15.10
C SER A 15 -15.54 -0.89 14.24
N SER A 16 -14.36 -0.73 13.63
CA SER A 16 -14.04 0.28 12.61
C SER A 16 -14.43 -0.23 11.23
N ARG A 17 -14.99 0.66 10.39
CA ARG A 17 -15.20 0.39 8.96
C ARG A 17 -13.89 0.63 8.22
N PRO A 18 -13.29 -0.39 7.58
CA PRO A 18 -12.21 -0.16 6.64
C PRO A 18 -12.73 0.65 5.46
N ASP A 19 -11.99 1.68 5.05
CA ASP A 19 -12.08 2.13 3.66
C ASP A 19 -11.09 1.30 2.84
N PHE A 20 -11.60 0.57 1.85
CA PHE A 20 -10.80 -0.37 1.08
C PHE A 20 -10.21 0.34 -0.14
N GLU A 21 -8.89 0.37 -0.24
CA GLU A 21 -8.26 0.74 -1.49
C GLU A 21 -8.60 -0.25 -2.61
N TYR A 22 -8.64 0.24 -3.85
CA TYR A 22 -9.06 -0.51 -5.04
C TYR A 22 -8.17 -1.70 -5.40
N SER A 23 -6.98 -1.86 -4.80
CA SER A 23 -6.03 -2.91 -5.17
C SER A 23 -6.03 -4.06 -4.16
N VAL A 24 -6.33 -5.27 -4.65
CA VAL A 24 -6.29 -6.51 -3.86
C VAL A 24 -5.14 -7.39 -4.32
N ASN A 25 -4.27 -7.79 -3.40
CA ASN A 25 -3.10 -8.59 -3.73
C ASN A 25 -3.16 -9.99 -3.11
N PHE A 26 -3.06 -11.04 -3.92
CA PHE A 26 -3.02 -12.42 -3.44
C PHE A 26 -1.57 -12.92 -3.29
N VAL A 27 -1.16 -13.19 -2.05
CA VAL A 27 0.20 -13.66 -1.71
C VAL A 27 0.08 -14.70 -0.58
N SER A 28 0.79 -15.83 -0.70
CA SER A 28 0.87 -16.85 0.36
C SER A 28 -0.49 -17.33 0.90
N GLY A 29 -1.52 -17.45 0.04
CA GLY A 29 -2.86 -17.85 0.47
C GLY A 29 -3.69 -16.75 1.14
N HIS A 30 -3.24 -15.49 1.07
CA HIS A 30 -3.91 -14.36 1.68
C HIS A 30 -4.22 -13.28 0.65
N LEU A 31 -5.42 -12.70 0.72
CA LEU A 31 -5.76 -11.44 0.03
C LEU A 31 -5.34 -10.27 0.91
N HIS A 32 -4.80 -9.20 0.33
CA HIS A 32 -4.29 -8.05 1.08
C HIS A 32 -4.84 -6.74 0.56
N TRP A 33 -5.08 -5.82 1.49
CA TRP A 33 -5.51 -4.45 1.26
C TRP A 33 -4.68 -3.49 2.13
N MET A 34 -4.38 -2.32 1.61
CA MET A 34 -4.11 -1.16 2.44
C MET A 34 -5.48 -0.54 2.77
N ILE A 35 -5.74 -0.27 4.03
CA ILE A 35 -7.00 0.32 4.49
C ILE A 35 -6.74 1.44 5.48
N ASP A 36 -7.63 2.42 5.51
CA ASP A 36 -7.67 3.39 6.59
C ASP A 36 -8.52 2.86 7.75
N ARG A 37 -7.91 2.78 8.93
CA ARG A 37 -8.60 2.45 10.17
C ARG A 37 -8.98 3.73 10.88
N LYS A 38 -10.29 3.98 10.94
CA LYS A 38 -10.83 5.04 11.78
C LYS A 38 -10.75 4.65 13.25
N GLU A 39 -9.97 5.37 14.04
CA GLU A 39 -9.98 5.23 15.49
C GLU A 39 -11.21 5.92 16.09
N LYS A 40 -11.84 5.30 17.10
CA LYS A 40 -12.92 5.95 17.85
C LYS A 40 -12.31 6.90 18.89
N GLY A 41 -11.93 8.09 18.46
CA GLY A 41 -11.56 9.21 19.33
C GLY A 41 -12.77 10.02 19.78
N GLY A 42 -12.84 10.40 21.06
CA GLY A 42 -13.88 11.27 21.63
C GLY A 42 -13.67 12.77 21.36
N GLY A 43 -13.30 13.16 20.14
CA GLY A 43 -12.97 14.54 19.76
C GLY A 43 -13.13 14.83 18.26
N GLN A 44 -13.10 16.11 17.88
CA GLN A 44 -13.53 16.65 16.57
C GLN A 44 -12.61 16.34 15.37
N GLU A 45 -11.47 15.67 15.53
CA GLU A 45 -10.61 15.26 14.39
C GLU A 45 -10.66 13.75 14.18
N GLU A 46 -10.99 13.34 12.95
CA GLU A 46 -10.95 11.95 12.53
C GLU A 46 -9.49 11.54 12.31
N ASN A 47 -8.89 10.87 13.30
CA ASN A 47 -7.58 10.26 13.12
C ASN A 47 -7.74 8.94 12.36
N PHE A 48 -7.20 8.91 11.14
CA PHE A 48 -7.04 7.70 10.35
C PHE A 48 -5.65 7.13 10.59
N ASN A 49 -5.58 5.84 10.91
CA ASN A 49 -4.34 5.10 10.89
C ASN A 49 -4.39 4.08 9.75
N GLU A 50 -3.46 4.17 8.81
CA GLU A 50 -3.34 3.16 7.76
C GLU A 50 -3.03 1.79 8.40
N MET A 51 -3.50 0.71 7.81
CA MET A 51 -3.07 -0.64 8.18
C MET A 51 -3.09 -1.59 6.97
N ILE A 52 -2.27 -2.63 7.03
CA ILE A 52 -2.38 -3.75 6.11
C ILE A 52 -3.45 -4.70 6.67
N LEU A 53 -4.51 -4.95 5.91
CA LEU A 53 -5.47 -6.00 6.23
C LEU A 53 -5.19 -7.20 5.33
N SER A 54 -5.25 -8.39 5.91
CA SER A 54 -5.16 -9.66 5.18
C SER A 54 -6.37 -10.54 5.43
N PHE A 55 -6.76 -11.34 4.44
CA PHE A 55 -7.79 -12.37 4.55
C PHE A 55 -7.19 -13.73 4.17
N ASP A 56 -7.07 -14.63 5.14
CA ASP A 56 -6.60 -16.00 4.94
C ASP A 56 -7.71 -16.83 4.30
N VAL A 57 -7.52 -17.21 3.03
CA VAL A 57 -8.54 -17.95 2.28
C VAL A 57 -8.72 -19.39 2.77
N ASN A 58 -7.74 -19.94 3.50
CA ASN A 58 -7.79 -21.32 3.97
C ASN A 58 -8.67 -21.47 5.21
N CYS A 59 -8.63 -20.49 6.11
CA CYS A 59 -9.41 -20.52 7.35
C CYS A 59 -10.54 -19.47 7.40
N GLU A 60 -10.70 -18.69 6.33
CA GLU A 60 -11.70 -17.63 6.18
C GLU A 60 -11.65 -16.57 7.29
N LYS A 61 -10.45 -16.12 7.67
CA LYS A 61 -10.26 -15.13 8.74
C LYS A 61 -9.49 -13.92 8.26
N PHE A 62 -9.96 -12.76 8.71
CA PHE A 62 -9.20 -11.52 8.61
C PHE A 62 -8.09 -11.47 9.66
N ARG A 63 -6.94 -10.92 9.28
CA ARG A 63 -5.76 -10.77 10.14
C ARG A 63 -5.01 -9.50 9.76
N GLU A 64 -4.32 -8.93 10.73
CA GLU A 64 -3.33 -7.87 10.51
C GLU A 64 -1.94 -8.54 10.45
N PRO A 65 -1.28 -8.59 9.28
CA PRO A 65 0.06 -9.14 9.20
C PRO A 65 1.07 -8.19 9.87
N PRO A 66 2.12 -8.72 10.53
CA PRO A 66 3.16 -7.88 11.11
C PRO A 66 3.78 -6.96 10.06
N SER A 67 3.81 -5.66 10.35
CA SER A 67 4.39 -4.66 9.45
C SER A 67 5.03 -3.52 10.23
N HIS A 68 6.08 -2.92 9.67
CA HIS A 68 6.72 -1.71 10.21
C HIS A 68 6.00 -0.45 9.72
N LEU A 69 4.67 -0.45 9.70
CA LEU A 69 3.91 0.64 9.10
C LEU A 69 4.20 2.00 9.73
N ASP A 70 4.43 2.04 11.04
CA ASP A 70 4.82 3.26 11.74
C ASP A 70 6.15 3.84 11.23
N ASP A 71 7.13 2.99 10.92
CA ASP A 71 8.38 3.43 10.28
C ASP A 71 8.16 3.79 8.81
N PHE A 72 7.20 3.13 8.16
CA PHE A 72 6.77 3.46 6.81
C PHE A 72 6.03 4.80 6.75
N ASN A 73 5.39 5.24 7.83
CA ASN A 73 4.60 6.47 7.91
C ASN A 73 5.41 7.69 8.39
N LYS A 74 6.71 7.53 8.67
CA LYS A 74 7.60 8.66 8.98
C LYS A 74 7.88 9.53 7.75
N GLY A 75 7.55 10.83 7.84
CA GLY A 75 7.79 11.86 6.83
C GLY A 75 6.63 12.07 5.86
N ASP A 76 6.77 13.01 4.92
CA ASP A 76 5.71 13.33 3.95
C ASP A 76 5.56 12.24 2.87
N CYS A 77 4.60 11.35 3.09
CA CYS A 77 4.19 10.33 2.14
C CYS A 77 3.05 10.86 1.27
N HIS A 78 3.29 11.00 -0.03
CA HIS A 78 2.29 11.48 -0.99
C HIS A 78 1.37 10.34 -1.45
N ALA A 79 1.92 9.14 -1.64
CA ALA A 79 1.14 7.98 -2.08
C ALA A 79 1.76 6.69 -1.57
N LYS A 80 0.92 5.70 -1.29
CA LYS A 80 1.30 4.39 -0.78
C LYS A 80 0.43 3.33 -1.43
N GLY A 81 0.94 2.11 -1.52
CA GLY A 81 0.14 1.00 -2.02
C GLY A 81 0.83 -0.34 -1.86
N LEU A 82 0.00 -1.39 -1.80
CA LEU A 82 0.46 -2.78 -1.80
C LEU A 82 0.48 -3.35 -3.22
N THR A 83 1.45 -4.21 -3.48
CA THR A 83 1.49 -5.00 -4.72
C THR A 83 2.07 -6.39 -4.48
N SER A 84 1.84 -7.29 -5.44
CA SER A 84 2.62 -8.52 -5.55
C SER A 84 3.85 -8.27 -6.42
N LEU A 85 5.05 -8.35 -5.83
CA LEU A 85 6.30 -8.29 -6.58
C LEU A 85 6.95 -9.67 -6.58
N LYS A 86 6.98 -10.31 -7.76
CA LYS A 86 7.54 -11.66 -7.95
C LYS A 86 6.95 -12.68 -6.96
N GLY A 87 5.63 -12.62 -6.73
CA GLY A 87 4.91 -13.50 -5.81
C GLY A 87 5.11 -13.19 -4.32
N LYS A 88 5.77 -12.08 -3.97
CA LYS A 88 5.94 -11.62 -2.59
C LYS A 88 5.16 -10.33 -2.37
N LEU A 89 4.66 -10.14 -1.15
CA LEU A 89 3.98 -8.90 -0.79
C LEU A 89 5.01 -7.76 -0.74
N ALA A 90 4.69 -6.67 -1.41
CA ALA A 90 5.52 -5.49 -1.47
C ALA A 90 4.73 -4.25 -1.10
N LEU A 91 5.40 -3.33 -0.41
CA LEU A 91 4.91 -2.00 -0.11
C LEU A 91 5.70 -0.98 -0.93
N ILE A 92 4.99 -0.13 -1.65
CA ILE A 92 5.57 0.98 -2.40
C ILE A 92 5.12 2.28 -1.77
N GLN A 93 6.04 3.23 -1.63
CA GLN A 93 5.76 4.56 -1.09
C GLN A 93 6.42 5.63 -1.93
N LEU A 94 5.66 6.67 -2.25
CA LEU A 94 6.15 7.89 -2.85
C LEU A 94 6.29 8.94 -1.76
N ARG A 95 7.51 9.37 -1.48
CA ARG A 95 7.78 10.38 -0.44
C ARG A 95 8.43 11.62 -1.02
N LEU A 96 7.98 12.78 -0.57
CA LEU A 96 8.63 14.05 -0.84
C LEU A 96 9.90 14.13 0.02
N GLN A 97 11.03 14.46 -0.59
CA GLN A 97 12.30 14.66 0.11
C GLN A 97 12.49 16.14 0.48
N PRO A 98 13.34 16.46 1.46
CA PRO A 98 13.65 17.85 1.82
C PRO A 98 14.19 18.70 0.65
N SER A 99 14.78 18.06 -0.36
CA SER A 99 15.21 18.68 -1.62
C SER A 99 14.07 19.02 -2.58
N ASN A 100 12.81 18.87 -2.16
CA ASN A 100 11.59 19.03 -2.95
C ASN A 100 11.47 18.06 -4.14
N SER A 101 12.24 16.96 -4.11
CA SER A 101 12.18 15.89 -5.10
C SER A 101 11.45 14.67 -4.57
N PHE A 102 10.85 13.87 -5.45
CA PHE A 102 10.18 12.65 -5.05
C PHE A 102 11.12 11.44 -5.03
N CYS A 103 10.88 10.52 -4.11
CA CYS A 103 11.55 9.22 -4.07
C CYS A 103 10.53 8.10 -3.91
N CYS A 104 10.66 7.06 -4.72
CA CYS A 104 9.91 5.82 -4.59
C CYS A 104 10.69 4.82 -3.75
N PHE A 105 10.17 4.51 -2.57
CA PHE A 105 10.69 3.50 -1.66
C PHE A 105 9.97 2.19 -1.92
N ARG A 106 10.74 1.10 -2.04
CA ARG A 106 10.17 -0.24 -2.22
C ARG A 106 10.63 -1.17 -1.12
N TRP A 107 9.66 -1.77 -0.46
CA TRP A 107 9.85 -2.77 0.60
C TRP A 107 9.21 -4.08 0.19
N VAL A 108 9.85 -5.21 0.48
CA VAL A 108 9.33 -6.54 0.17
C VAL A 108 9.49 -7.43 1.39
N ILE A 109 8.45 -8.18 1.71
CA ILE A 109 8.53 -9.23 2.73
C ILE A 109 9.24 -10.45 2.13
N LYS A 110 10.37 -10.86 2.71
CA LYS A 110 11.12 -12.03 2.23
C LYS A 110 10.43 -13.33 2.62
N GLU A 111 9.91 -13.38 3.85
CA GLU A 111 9.23 -14.52 4.45
C GLU A 111 7.88 -14.05 5.01
N TYR A 112 6.80 -14.53 4.40
CA TYR A 112 5.47 -14.03 4.72
C TYR A 112 5.10 -14.27 6.20
N GLY A 113 4.62 -13.22 6.89
CA GLY A 113 4.24 -13.29 8.30
C GLY A 113 5.39 -13.01 9.29
N VAL A 114 6.63 -12.83 8.82
CA VAL A 114 7.79 -12.50 9.67
C VAL A 114 8.09 -11.01 9.56
N LEU A 115 7.94 -10.26 10.66
CA LEU A 115 8.11 -8.80 10.72
C LEU A 115 9.50 -8.38 10.24
N GLU A 116 10.54 -9.03 10.75
CA GLU A 116 11.94 -8.74 10.48
C GLU A 116 12.33 -9.05 9.03
N SER A 117 11.47 -9.77 8.31
CA SER A 117 11.71 -10.13 6.91
C SER A 117 11.28 -9.04 5.92
N TRP A 118 10.69 -7.94 6.39
CA TRP A 118 10.50 -6.75 5.57
C TRP A 118 11.86 -6.13 5.23
N ASN A 119 12.17 -6.05 3.93
CA ASN A 119 13.44 -5.56 3.44
C ASN A 119 13.24 -4.43 2.44
N LYS A 120 13.95 -3.32 2.63
CA LYS A 120 14.04 -2.25 1.63
C LYS A 120 14.90 -2.73 0.48
N ILE A 121 14.34 -2.78 -0.73
CA ILE A 121 15.05 -3.30 -1.90
C ILE A 121 15.55 -2.20 -2.85
N SER A 122 14.96 -1.01 -2.80
CA SER A 122 15.42 0.13 -3.60
C SER A 122 14.84 1.46 -3.14
N VAL A 123 15.55 2.54 -3.46
CA VAL A 123 15.01 3.90 -3.57
C VAL A 123 15.20 4.34 -5.01
N VAL A 124 14.14 4.78 -5.67
CA VAL A 124 14.20 5.32 -7.04
C VAL A 124 13.89 6.81 -6.97
N PRO A 125 14.84 7.70 -7.28
CA PRO A 125 14.57 9.12 -7.43
C PRO A 125 13.56 9.34 -8.57
N ILE A 126 12.65 10.28 -8.35
CA ILE A 126 11.62 10.68 -9.30
C ILE A 126 11.77 12.17 -9.54
N ASP A 127 11.83 12.56 -10.81
CA ASP A 127 11.97 13.96 -11.18
C ASP A 127 10.73 14.78 -10.83
N ASP A 128 10.92 16.07 -10.56
CA ASP A 128 9.86 16.99 -10.11
C ASP A 128 8.79 17.24 -11.18
N SER A 129 9.07 16.86 -12.44
CA SER A 129 8.13 16.92 -13.57
C SER A 129 7.22 15.70 -13.69
N THR A 130 7.36 14.73 -12.79
CA THR A 130 6.64 13.47 -12.83
C THR A 130 5.36 13.50 -11.98
N HIS A 131 4.24 13.19 -12.62
CA HIS A 131 2.99 12.82 -11.96
C HIS A 131 2.96 11.31 -11.76
N PHE A 132 2.83 10.86 -10.52
CA PHE A 132 2.58 9.46 -10.22
C PHE A 132 1.16 9.10 -10.66
N ILE A 133 1.03 8.09 -11.52
CA ILE A 133 -0.30 7.63 -11.95
C ILE A 133 -0.70 6.43 -11.10
N CYS A 134 0.08 5.35 -11.17
CA CYS A 134 -0.24 4.12 -10.49
C CYS A 134 0.96 3.17 -10.43
N LEU A 135 0.79 2.13 -9.62
CA LEU A 135 1.64 0.97 -9.59
C LEU A 135 0.82 -0.21 -10.11
N ASN A 136 1.37 -0.99 -11.04
CA ASN A 136 0.67 -2.19 -11.50
C ASN A 136 1.02 -3.43 -10.65
N ASN A 137 0.29 -4.51 -10.92
CA ASN A 137 0.35 -5.79 -10.22
C ASN A 137 1.69 -6.52 -10.40
N TYR A 138 2.61 -5.98 -11.23
CA TYR A 138 3.97 -6.49 -11.45
C TYR A 138 5.01 -5.64 -10.73
N GLY A 139 4.58 -4.64 -9.96
CA GLY A 139 5.46 -3.65 -9.33
C GLY A 139 6.12 -2.71 -10.32
N LEU A 140 5.55 -2.54 -11.52
CA LEU A 140 5.97 -1.48 -12.43
C LEU A 140 5.32 -0.18 -12.00
N LEU A 141 6.13 0.87 -11.99
CA LEU A 141 5.77 2.22 -11.63
C LEU A 141 5.40 2.99 -12.90
N LEU A 142 4.16 3.47 -12.99
CA LEU A 142 3.72 4.32 -14.09
C LEU A 142 3.87 5.79 -13.70
N ILE A 143 4.74 6.46 -14.43
CA ILE A 143 5.12 7.85 -14.27
C ILE A 143 4.66 8.62 -15.51
N HIS A 144 3.91 9.70 -15.31
CA HIS A 144 3.66 10.68 -16.35
C HIS A 144 4.64 11.84 -16.21
N LYS A 145 5.62 11.90 -17.11
CA LYS A 145 6.55 13.03 -17.17
C LYS A 145 5.94 14.17 -17.99
N ARG A 146 5.74 15.32 -17.35
CA ARG A 146 5.36 16.53 -18.08
C ARG A 146 6.53 16.96 -18.99
N PRO A 147 6.25 17.43 -20.22
CA PRO A 147 7.30 18.04 -21.02
C PRO A 147 7.88 19.25 -20.26
N PRO A 148 9.21 19.50 -20.38
CA PRO A 148 9.81 20.69 -19.80
C PRO A 148 9.06 21.92 -20.30
N ALA A 149 8.78 22.87 -19.40
CA ALA A 149 8.12 24.11 -19.77
C ALA A 149 8.94 24.76 -20.90
N GLY A 150 8.36 24.84 -22.10
CA GLY A 150 8.99 25.51 -23.21
C GLY A 150 9.27 26.96 -22.81
N HIS A 151 10.50 27.42 -23.04
CA HIS A 151 10.80 28.84 -23.03
C HIS A 151 9.96 29.48 -24.15
N HIS A 152 8.79 29.98 -23.80
CA HIS A 152 8.10 30.96 -24.62
C HIS A 152 8.94 32.24 -24.55
N GLN A 153 9.91 32.34 -25.45
CA GLN A 153 10.55 33.60 -25.78
C GLN A 153 9.51 34.43 -26.54
N TRP A 154 9.14 35.56 -25.95
CA TRP A 154 8.53 36.68 -26.65
C TRP A 154 9.63 37.70 -26.94
#